data_AF-B2BFH4-F1
#
_entry.id   AF-B2BFH4-F1
#
_cell.length_a   1.000
_cell.length_b   1.000
_cell.length_c   1.000
_cell.angle_alpha   90.00
_cell.angle_beta   90.00
_cell.angle_gamma   90.00
#
_symmetry.space_group_name_H-M   'P 1'
#
loop_
_entity.id
_entity.type
_entity.pdbx_description
1 polymer ?
#
loop_
_entity_poly.entity_id
_entity_poly.type
_entity_poly.pdbx_seq_one_letter_code
_entity_poly.pdbx_strand_id
1 'polypeptide(L)'
;YFATWCPFNVVFNIYNKKVLNAFPFPWLTSTLSLAAGSLLMLLSWATRIAEAPHTDLHFWKSLFPVAVAHTIGHVAATVSMSKVAVSFTHIIKSGEPAFSVLVSRFLLGESFPMPVYLSLLPIVGGCALSALTELNFNMIGFMGAM
;
A
#
# COMPACT_ATOMS: atom_id res chain seq x y z
N TYR A 1 7.81 6.67 -16.39
CA TYR A 1 7.17 5.83 -15.33
C TYR A 1 7.33 6.43 -13.93
N PHE A 2 8.54 6.49 -13.33
CA PHE A 2 8.70 7.02 -11.97
C PHE A 2 8.27 8.49 -11.79
N ALA A 3 8.66 9.36 -12.73
CA ALA A 3 8.29 10.77 -12.72
C ALA A 3 6.77 11.03 -12.84
N THR A 4 6.01 10.09 -13.41
CA THR A 4 4.54 10.17 -13.51
C THR A 4 3.88 9.56 -12.27
N TRP A 5 4.46 8.48 -11.73
CA TRP A 5 3.95 7.78 -10.57
C TRP A 5 3.99 8.65 -9.30
N CYS A 6 5.11 9.33 -9.02
CA CYS A 6 5.25 10.18 -7.85
C CYS A 6 4.16 11.27 -7.73
N PRO A 7 3.92 12.14 -8.73
CA PRO A 7 2.89 13.18 -8.62
C PRO A 7 1.48 12.58 -8.53
N PHE A 8 1.18 11.51 -9.26
CA PHE A 8 -0.13 10.83 -9.14
C PHE A 8 -0.35 10.26 -7.74
N ASN A 9 0.69 9.65 -7.15
CA ASN A 9 0.62 9.13 -5.79
C ASN A 9 0.41 10.25 -4.77
N VAL A 10 1.13 11.38 -4.90
CA VAL A 10 0.95 12.56 -4.04
C VAL A 10 -0.47 13.10 -4.13
N VAL A 11 -0.99 13.29 -5.35
CA VAL A 11 -2.37 13.74 -5.60
C VAL A 11 -3.36 12.77 -4.95
N PHE A 12 -3.23 11.47 -5.21
CA PHE A 12 -4.09 10.45 -4.61
C PHE A 12 -4.11 10.52 -3.08
N ASN A 13 -2.95 10.60 -2.43
CA ASN A 13 -2.87 10.64 -0.97
C ASN A 13 -3.51 11.90 -0.38
N ILE A 14 -3.28 13.07 -0.99
CA ILE A 14 -3.86 14.34 -0.53
C ILE A 14 -5.39 14.30 -0.67
N TYR A 15 -5.89 13.88 -1.83
CA TYR A 15 -7.34 13.80 -2.06
C TYR A 15 -8.00 12.73 -1.20
N ASN A 16 -7.40 11.56 -1.04
CA ASN A 16 -7.92 10.49 -0.19
C ASN A 16 -8.05 10.99 1.26
N LYS A 17 -7.04 11.69 1.79
CA LYS A 17 -7.13 12.27 3.13
C LYS A 17 -8.21 13.35 3.24
N LYS A 18 -8.36 14.22 2.24
CA LYS A 18 -9.45 15.22 2.21
C LYS A 18 -10.82 14.55 2.24
N VAL A 19 -11.02 13.50 1.46
CA VAL A 19 -12.26 12.71 1.44
C VAL A 19 -12.50 12.04 2.78
N LEU A 20 -11.49 11.41 3.38
CA LEU A 20 -11.62 10.77 4.69
C LEU A 20 -11.92 11.76 5.83
N ASN A 21 -11.42 12.99 5.73
CA ASN A 21 -11.73 14.04 6.70
C ASN A 21 -13.19 14.54 6.58
N ALA A 22 -13.77 14.56 5.37
CA ALA A 22 -15.16 14.95 5.14
C ALA A 22 -16.15 13.78 5.33
N PHE A 23 -15.70 12.56 5.02
CA PHE A 23 -16.48 11.33 5.05
C PHE A 23 -15.65 10.19 5.67
N PRO A 24 -15.74 9.99 7.00
CA PRO A 24 -14.82 9.12 7.76
C PRO A 24 -15.19 7.63 7.68
N PHE A 25 -15.51 7.13 6.48
CA PHE A 25 -15.81 5.73 6.22
C PHE A 25 -14.74 5.11 5.32
N PRO A 26 -13.59 4.68 5.89
CA PRO A 26 -12.43 4.22 5.12
C PRO A 26 -12.76 3.03 4.22
N TRP A 27 -13.57 2.09 4.70
CA TRP A 27 -13.99 0.91 3.92
C TRP A 27 -14.73 1.30 2.64
N LEU A 28 -15.69 2.23 2.72
CA LEU A 28 -16.45 2.66 1.56
C LEU A 28 -15.55 3.41 0.57
N THR A 29 -14.70 4.31 1.05
CA THR A 29 -13.76 5.07 0.20
C THR A 29 -12.75 4.15 -0.50
N SER A 30 -12.24 3.12 0.18
CA SER A 30 -11.39 2.11 -0.43
C SER A 30 -12.12 1.29 -1.50
N THR A 31 -13.34 0.83 -1.22
CA THR A 31 -14.12 0.06 -2.20
C THR A 31 -14.48 0.90 -3.42
N LEU A 32 -14.88 2.16 -3.23
CA LEU A 32 -15.21 3.06 -4.34
C LEU A 32 -13.99 3.37 -5.22
N SER A 33 -12.81 3.56 -4.62
CA SER A 33 -11.57 3.78 -5.39
C SER A 33 -11.16 2.55 -6.20
N LEU A 34 -11.27 1.35 -5.63
CA LEU A 34 -11.04 0.09 -6.36
C LEU A 34 -12.10 -0.14 -7.45
N ALA A 35 -13.37 0.15 -7.16
CA ALA A 35 -14.46 0.04 -8.12
C ALA A 35 -14.25 1.00 -9.30
N ALA A 36 -13.90 2.26 -9.03
CA ALA A 36 -13.57 3.24 -10.06
C ALA A 36 -12.38 2.79 -10.92
N GLY A 37 -11.33 2.26 -10.30
CA GLY A 37 -10.18 1.68 -11.01
C GLY A 37 -10.57 0.51 -11.92
N SER A 38 -11.41 -0.39 -11.43
CA SER A 38 -11.92 -1.53 -12.21
C SER A 38 -12.80 -1.07 -13.37
N LEU A 39 -13.67 -0.08 -13.16
CA LEU A 39 -14.53 0.48 -14.19
C LEU A 39 -13.72 1.15 -15.31
N LEU A 40 -12.69 1.92 -14.95
CA LEU A 40 -11.80 2.54 -15.93
C LEU A 40 -11.09 1.48 -16.80
N MET A 41 -10.67 0.36 -16.19
CA MET A 41 -10.04 -0.74 -16.95
C MET A 41 -11.06 -1.44 -17.87
N LEU A 42 -12.28 -1.69 -17.39
CA LEU A 42 -13.36 -2.26 -18.21
C LEU A 42 -13.71 -1.36 -19.41
N LEU A 43 -13.78 -0.05 -19.19
CA LEU A 43 -14.01 0.94 -20.25
C LEU A 43 -12.85 0.96 -21.25
N SER A 44 -11.61 0.85 -20.78
CA SER A 44 -10.42 0.77 -21.64
C SER A 44 -10.43 -0.47 -22.54
N TRP A 45 -10.85 -1.62 -22.03
CA TRP A 45 -11.04 -2.84 -22.82
C TRP A 45 -12.21 -2.71 -23.81
N ALA A 46 -13.33 -2.13 -23.38
CA ALA A 46 -14.49 -1.90 -24.24
C ALA A 46 -14.18 -0.96 -25.42
N THR A 47 -13.37 0.07 -25.18
CA THR A 47 -12.91 1.04 -26.18
C THR A 47 -11.69 0.56 -26.98
N ARG A 48 -11.15 -0.64 -26.67
CA ARG A 48 -9.93 -1.21 -27.26
C ARG A 48 -8.69 -0.31 -27.16
N ILE A 49 -8.65 0.58 -26.16
CA ILE A 49 -7.47 1.41 -25.86
C ILE A 49 -6.38 0.53 -25.24
N ALA A 50 -6.77 -0.47 -24.44
CA ALA A 50 -5.89 -1.50 -23.92
C ALA A 50 -6.33 -2.88 -24.42
N GLU A 51 -5.36 -3.73 -24.75
CA GLU A 51 -5.63 -5.12 -25.10
C GLU A 51 -6.16 -5.90 -23.88
N ALA A 52 -7.24 -6.65 -24.10
CA ALA A 52 -7.82 -7.48 -23.05
C ALA A 52 -6.89 -8.67 -22.77
N PRO A 53 -6.60 -8.99 -21.50
CA PRO A 53 -5.69 -10.08 -21.17
C PRO A 53 -6.29 -11.43 -21.55
N HIS A 54 -5.46 -12.33 -22.07
CA HIS A 54 -5.82 -13.73 -22.23
C HIS A 54 -5.96 -14.36 -20.85
N THR A 55 -7.18 -14.72 -20.48
CA THR A 55 -7.48 -15.31 -19.18
C THR A 55 -7.54 -16.83 -19.27
N ASP A 56 -6.82 -17.50 -18.38
CA ASP A 56 -6.89 -18.94 -18.17
C ASP A 56 -7.26 -19.25 -16.72
N LEU A 57 -7.78 -20.45 -16.45
CA LEU A 57 -8.10 -20.87 -15.08
C LEU A 57 -6.86 -20.88 -14.17
N HIS A 58 -5.69 -21.20 -14.70
CA HIS A 58 -4.43 -21.12 -13.94
C HIS A 58 -4.06 -19.67 -13.61
N PHE A 59 -4.28 -18.73 -14.54
CA PHE A 59 -4.04 -17.30 -14.32
C PHE A 59 -4.88 -16.77 -13.17
N TRP A 60 -6.18 -17.09 -13.13
CA TRP A 60 -7.07 -16.67 -12.04
C TRP A 60 -6.68 -17.24 -10.69
N LYS A 61 -6.26 -18.52 -10.63
CA LYS A 61 -5.79 -19.16 -9.39
C LYS A 61 -4.55 -18.47 -8.83
N SER A 62 -3.61 -18.07 -9.69
CA SER A 62 -2.40 -17.35 -9.27
C SER A 62 -2.66 -15.88 -8.92
N LEU A 63 -3.61 -15.23 -9.60
CA LEU A 63 -3.98 -13.83 -9.37
C LEU A 63 -4.78 -13.65 -8.07
N PHE A 64 -5.65 -14.60 -7.74
CA PHE A 64 -6.53 -14.51 -6.59
C PHE A 64 -5.83 -14.17 -5.25
N PRO A 65 -4.77 -14.89 -4.81
CA PRO A 65 -4.10 -14.57 -3.55
C PRO A 65 -3.45 -13.18 -3.59
N VAL A 66 -2.91 -12.76 -4.73
CA VAL A 66 -2.31 -11.42 -4.91
C VAL A 66 -3.38 -10.33 -4.84
N ALA A 67 -4.54 -10.55 -5.47
CA ALA A 67 -5.66 -9.61 -5.44
C ALA A 67 -6.23 -9.46 -4.02
N VAL A 68 -6.34 -10.55 -3.27
CA VAL A 68 -6.76 -10.52 -1.86
C VAL A 68 -5.75 -9.74 -1.00
N ALA A 69 -4.46 -10.06 -1.12
CA ALA A 69 -3.41 -9.35 -0.37
C ALA A 69 -3.38 -7.85 -0.71
N HIS A 70 -3.51 -7.49 -1.99
CA HIS A 70 -3.59 -6.10 -2.44
C HIS A 70 -4.80 -5.37 -1.88
N THR A 71 -5.97 -6.02 -1.87
CA THR A 71 -7.21 -5.43 -1.33
C THR A 71 -7.09 -5.18 0.16
N ILE A 72 -6.55 -6.15 0.92
CA ILE A 72 -6.31 -6.00 2.36
C ILE A 72 -5.35 -4.84 2.60
N GLY A 73 -4.22 -4.79 1.90
CA GLY A 73 -3.23 -3.71 2.06
C GLY A 73 -3.79 -2.33 1.70
N HIS A 74 -4.62 -2.24 0.66
CA HIS A 74 -5.26 -0.97 0.26
C HIS A 74 -6.25 -0.46 1.31
N VAL A 75 -7.09 -1.36 1.83
CA VAL A 75 -8.05 -1.01 2.89
C VAL A 75 -7.31 -0.65 4.18
N ALA A 76 -6.32 -1.44 4.60
CA ALA A 76 -5.52 -1.19 5.79
C ALA A 76 -4.82 0.19 5.72
N ALA A 77 -4.20 0.50 4.58
CA ALA A 77 -3.57 1.81 4.35
C ALA A 77 -4.59 2.96 4.43
N THR A 78 -5.80 2.79 3.90
CA THR A 78 -6.86 3.79 3.97
C THR A 78 -7.39 3.96 5.40
N VAL A 79 -7.51 2.86 6.15
CA VAL A 79 -7.85 2.88 7.58
C VAL A 79 -6.77 3.62 8.37
N SER A 80 -5.49 3.37 8.10
CA SER A 80 -4.39 4.13 8.70
C SER A 80 -4.53 5.63 8.41
N MET A 81 -4.69 6.01 7.14
CA MET A 81 -4.87 7.41 6.76
C MET A 81 -6.11 8.06 7.38
N SER A 82 -7.12 7.29 7.80
CA SER A 82 -8.28 7.82 8.54
C SER A 82 -7.97 8.09 10.02
N LYS A 83 -7.03 7.37 10.62
CA LYS A 83 -6.74 7.39 12.06
C LYS A 83 -5.49 8.20 12.43
N VAL A 84 -4.51 8.27 11.55
CA VAL A 84 -3.23 8.97 11.77
C VAL A 84 -2.93 9.95 10.65
N ALA A 85 -1.86 10.73 10.81
CA ALA A 85 -1.34 11.59 9.76
C ALA A 85 -0.91 10.78 8.53
N VAL A 86 -1.07 11.36 7.34
CA VAL A 86 -0.63 10.72 6.08
C VAL A 86 0.88 10.55 6.08
N SER A 87 1.62 11.55 6.57
CA SER A 87 3.07 11.48 6.76
C SER A 87 3.47 10.29 7.65
N PHE A 88 2.80 10.11 8.79
CA PHE A 88 3.07 9.01 9.69
C PHE A 88 2.81 7.65 9.02
N THR A 89 1.70 7.51 8.29
CA THR A 89 1.40 6.30 7.52
C THR A 89 2.52 5.96 6.53
N HIS A 90 3.02 6.94 5.78
CA HIS A 90 4.11 6.71 4.82
C HIS A 90 5.45 6.43 5.48
N ILE A 91 5.71 6.97 6.67
CA ILE A 91 6.90 6.61 7.46
C ILE A 91 6.86 5.12 7.82
N ILE A 92 5.72 4.62 8.32
CA ILE A 92 5.61 3.19 8.66
C ILE A 92 5.72 2.32 7.41
N LYS A 93 5.07 2.70 6.31
CA LYS A 93 5.20 2.01 5.01
C LYS A 93 6.62 2.04 4.45
N SER A 94 7.44 3.03 4.79
CA SER A 94 8.85 3.04 4.39
C SER A 94 9.66 1.87 5.00
N GLY A 95 9.11 1.18 6.00
CA GLY A 95 9.62 -0.06 6.56
C GLY A 95 9.33 -1.33 5.72
N GLU A 96 8.55 -1.24 4.64
CA GLU A 96 8.27 -2.35 3.70
C GLU A 96 9.53 -3.11 3.24
N PRO A 97 10.70 -2.48 2.96
CA PRO A 97 11.93 -3.19 2.60
C PRO A 97 12.42 -4.13 3.71
N ALA A 98 12.27 -3.74 4.98
CA ALA A 98 12.66 -4.59 6.11
C ALA A 98 11.79 -5.84 6.19
N PHE A 99 10.47 -5.68 6.02
CA PHE A 99 9.54 -6.80 5.95
C PHE A 99 9.84 -7.71 4.76
N SER A 100 10.09 -7.13 3.59
CA SER A 100 10.41 -7.89 2.37
C SER A 100 11.67 -8.74 2.53
N VAL A 101 12.73 -8.19 3.11
CA VAL A 101 13.97 -8.94 3.40
C VAL A 101 13.72 -10.09 4.38
N LEU A 102 12.93 -9.87 5.44
CA LEU A 102 12.60 -10.92 6.40
C LEU A 102 11.78 -12.04 5.74
N VAL A 103 10.74 -11.69 4.98
CA VAL A 103 9.88 -12.68 4.29
C VAL A 103 10.69 -13.47 3.25
N SER A 104 11.50 -12.80 2.42
CA SER A 104 12.37 -13.49 1.46
C SER A 104 13.38 -14.41 2.14
N ARG A 105 13.91 -14.01 3.30
CA ARG A 105 14.85 -14.84 4.07
C ARG A 105 14.17 -16.09 4.63
N PHE A 106 12.99 -15.96 5.22
CA PHE A 106 12.32 -17.06 5.92
C PHE A 106 11.49 -17.97 5.02
N LEU A 107 10.80 -17.42 4.01
CA LEU A 107 9.93 -18.20 3.12
C LEU A 107 10.67 -18.70 1.87
N LEU A 108 11.52 -17.86 1.27
CA LEU A 108 12.25 -18.21 0.03
C LEU A 108 13.67 -18.74 0.31
N GLY A 109 14.19 -18.59 1.53
CA GLY A 109 15.53 -19.04 1.90
C GLY A 109 16.67 -18.18 1.34
N GLU A 110 16.36 -17.03 0.72
CA GLU A 110 17.35 -16.14 0.12
C GLU A 110 18.29 -15.55 1.18
N SER A 111 19.56 -15.31 0.84
CA SER A 111 20.51 -14.64 1.74
C SER A 111 20.97 -13.33 1.14
N PHE A 112 20.79 -12.24 1.89
CA PHE A 112 21.22 -10.90 1.47
C PHE A 112 22.63 -10.58 1.98
N PRO A 113 23.40 -9.72 1.28
CA PRO A 113 24.73 -9.32 1.72
C PRO A 113 24.66 -8.42 2.96
N MET A 114 25.74 -8.41 3.75
CA MET A 114 25.81 -7.67 5.03
C MET A 114 25.36 -6.19 4.97
N PRO A 115 25.66 -5.41 3.91
CA PRO A 115 25.18 -4.03 3.80
C PRO A 115 23.66 -3.88 3.82
N VAL A 116 22.91 -4.88 3.34
CA VAL A 116 21.43 -4.87 3.37
C VAL A 116 20.94 -4.98 4.81
N TYR A 117 21.51 -5.87 5.62
CA TYR A 117 21.12 -5.96 7.04
C TYR A 117 21.49 -4.70 7.82
N LEU A 118 22.63 -4.09 7.51
CA LEU A 118 23.03 -2.83 8.13
C LEU A 118 22.12 -1.66 7.75
N SER A 119 21.57 -1.62 6.54
CA SER A 119 20.61 -0.58 6.13
C SER A 119 19.23 -0.75 6.76
N LEU A 120 18.86 -1.96 7.22
CA LEU A 120 17.61 -2.17 7.97
C LEU A 120 17.63 -1.48 9.33
N LEU A 121 18.79 -1.39 9.99
CA LEU A 121 18.91 -0.76 11.31
C LEU A 121 18.43 0.70 11.33
N PRO A 122 18.91 1.61 10.44
CA PRO A 122 18.41 2.97 10.41
C PRO A 122 16.96 3.08 9.90
N ILE A 123 16.50 2.18 9.03
CA ILE A 123 15.10 2.17 8.56
C ILE A 123 14.14 1.85 9.71
N VAL A 124 14.38 0.73 10.40
CA VAL A 124 13.56 0.30 11.55
C VAL A 124 13.69 1.29 12.71
N GLY A 125 14.90 1.77 12.97
CA GLY A 125 15.15 2.79 13.98
C GLY A 125 14.42 4.11 13.69
N GLY A 126 14.42 4.56 12.44
CA GLY A 126 13.69 5.77 12.01
C GLY A 126 12.17 5.62 12.13
N CYS A 127 11.62 4.47 11.76
CA CYS A 127 10.21 4.16 11.93
C CYS A 127 9.82 4.13 13.42
N ALA A 128 10.62 3.47 14.26
CA ALA A 128 10.40 3.37 15.70
C ALA A 128 10.47 4.75 16.39
N LEU A 129 11.48 5.55 16.06
CA LEU A 129 11.62 6.90 16.61
C LEU A 129 10.43 7.79 16.21
N SER A 130 10.01 7.71 14.94
CA SER A 130 8.85 8.47 14.46
C SER A 130 7.56 8.06 15.18
N ALA A 131 7.36 6.77 15.46
CA ALA A 131 6.22 6.27 16.23
C ALA A 131 6.21 6.77 17.69
N LEU A 132 7.37 6.90 18.32
CA LEU A 132 7.49 7.42 19.68
C LEU A 132 7.21 8.93 19.77
N THR A 133 7.45 9.68 18.69
CA THR A 133 7.28 11.14 18.65
C THR A 133 5.96 11.60 18.05
N GLU A 134 5.11 10.69 17.57
CA GLU A 134 3.86 11.04 16.89
C GLU A 134 2.80 11.54 17.88
N LEU A 135 2.37 12.80 17.71
CA LEU A 135 1.42 13.47 18.60
C LEU A 135 0.02 12.82 18.61
N ASN A 136 -0.38 12.19 17.49
CA ASN A 136 -1.67 11.51 17.35
C ASN A 136 -1.48 10.00 17.16
N PHE A 137 -0.58 9.39 17.94
CA PHE A 137 -0.33 7.96 17.83
C PHE A 137 -1.61 7.15 18.07
N ASN A 138 -1.94 6.29 17.12
CA ASN A 138 -3.06 5.36 17.21
C ASN A 138 -2.59 3.97 16.79
N MET A 139 -2.74 2.98 17.68
CA MET A 139 -2.30 1.61 17.42
C MET A 139 -3.00 0.96 16.21
N ILE A 140 -4.29 1.25 16.00
CA ILE A 140 -5.04 0.75 14.83
C ILE A 140 -4.52 1.39 13.55
N GLY A 141 -4.16 2.67 13.60
CA GLY A 141 -3.55 3.36 12.47
C GLY A 141 -2.16 2.80 12.15
N PHE A 142 -1.33 2.61 13.18
CA PHE A 142 0.01 2.03 13.07
C PHE A 142 -0.03 0.61 12.49
N MET A 143 -0.87 -0.27 13.04
CA MET A 143 -1.04 -1.64 12.54
C MET A 143 -1.66 -1.70 11.14
N GLY A 144 -2.48 -0.71 10.76
CA GLY A 144 -3.02 -0.63 9.40
C GLY A 144 -2.01 -0.09 8.37
N ALA A 145 -0.94 0.56 8.82
CA ALA A 145 0.14 1.04 7.96
C ALA A 145 1.24 0.00 7.72
N MET A 146 1.38 -0.98 8.63
CA MET A 146 2.25 -2.15 8.48
C MET A 146 1.63 -3.20 7.57
#